data_AF-A0A3S2TJB0-F1
#
_entry.id   AF-A0A3S2TJB0-F1
#
_cell.length_a   1.000
_cell.length_b   1.000
_cell.length_c   1.000
_cell.angle_alpha   90.00
_cell.angle_beta   90.00
_cell.angle_gamma   90.00
#
_symmetry.space_group_name_H-M   'P 1'
#
loop_
_entity.id
_entity.type
_entity.pdbx_description
1 polymer ?
#
loop_
_entity_poly.entity_id
_entity_poly.type
_entity_poly.pdbx_seq_one_letter_code
_entity_poly.pdbx_strand_id
1 'polypeptide(L)'
;MNKFLKASILCPMLVLGMSQATAAVFSSEQVIANQQFNFNKQQVLSYVDSTEVQNKLIELGVSPADAKQRIASMTAEELSALNTQMNEMPAGGIVGVVVTVLVVVVVTDLMGLTDVYPFINPI
;
A
#
# COMPACT_ATOMS: atom_id res chain seq x y z
N MET A 1 62.97 -10.62 -15.45
CA MET A 1 62.09 -11.70 -14.94
C MET A 1 61.15 -11.12 -13.87
N ASN A 2 60.35 -10.10 -14.22
CA ASN A 2 59.74 -9.18 -13.23
C ASN A 2 58.21 -9.09 -13.37
N LYS A 3 57.59 -10.07 -14.05
CA LYS A 3 56.14 -10.05 -14.36
C LYS A 3 55.30 -10.87 -13.39
N PHE A 4 55.91 -11.75 -12.58
CA PHE A 4 55.20 -12.62 -11.64
C PHE A 4 55.16 -12.08 -10.20
N LEU A 5 55.97 -11.07 -9.86
CA LEU A 5 55.99 -10.49 -8.51
C LEU A 5 54.81 -9.54 -8.26
N LYS A 6 54.18 -9.00 -9.31
CA LYS A 6 53.07 -8.05 -9.19
C LYS A 6 51.71 -8.73 -8.93
N ALA A 7 51.60 -10.03 -9.13
CA ALA A 7 50.33 -10.76 -9.01
C ALA A 7 49.98 -11.18 -7.57
N SER A 8 50.92 -11.11 -6.61
CA SER A 8 50.71 -11.63 -5.26
C SER A 8 50.22 -10.59 -4.23
N ILE A 9 50.13 -9.30 -4.57
CA ILE A 9 49.81 -8.22 -3.61
C ILE A 9 48.40 -7.62 -3.81
N LEU A 10 47.64 -8.05 -4.82
CA LEU A 10 46.32 -7.47 -5.11
C LEU A 10 45.15 -8.12 -4.34
N CYS A 11 45.39 -9.15 -3.52
CA CYS A 11 44.33 -10.06 -3.05
C CYS A 11 43.87 -9.96 -1.58
N PRO A 12 43.79 -8.78 -0.92
CA PRO A 12 42.88 -8.71 0.24
C PRO A 12 41.81 -7.61 0.20
N MET A 13 41.74 -6.75 -0.81
CA MET A 13 40.83 -5.59 -0.75
C MET A 13 39.36 -5.87 -1.13
N LEU A 14 39.00 -7.08 -1.58
CA LEU A 14 37.65 -7.37 -2.08
C LEU A 14 36.69 -7.96 -1.04
N VAL A 15 37.14 -8.27 0.19
CA VAL A 15 36.33 -8.98 1.20
C VAL A 15 35.61 -8.04 2.19
N LEU A 16 35.86 -6.73 2.15
CA LEU A 16 35.27 -5.76 3.11
C LEU A 16 33.94 -5.13 2.64
N GLY A 17 33.37 -5.56 1.51
CA GLY A 17 32.18 -4.97 0.91
C GLY A 17 30.84 -5.66 1.21
N MET A 18 30.81 -6.68 2.07
CA MET A 18 29.55 -7.34 2.45
C MET A 18 28.81 -6.49 3.48
N SER A 19 28.11 -5.45 3.00
CA SER A 19 27.10 -4.76 3.77
C SER A 19 26.03 -5.77 4.17
N GLN A 20 25.97 -6.08 5.47
CA GLN A 20 24.90 -6.90 6.02
C GLN A 20 23.60 -6.12 5.86
N ALA A 21 22.79 -6.51 4.89
CA ALA A 21 21.43 -6.00 4.75
C ALA A 21 20.62 -6.55 5.94
N THR A 22 20.55 -5.79 7.03
CA THR A 22 19.58 -6.06 8.10
C THR A 22 18.20 -5.78 7.54
N ALA A 23 17.54 -6.81 7.01
CA ALA A 23 16.10 -6.79 6.83
C ALA A 23 15.49 -6.76 8.22
N ALA A 24 15.20 -5.55 8.73
CA ALA A 24 14.31 -5.40 9.85
C ALA A 24 12.99 -6.04 9.42
N VAL A 25 12.65 -7.16 10.05
CA VAL A 25 11.38 -7.84 9.86
C VAL A 25 10.33 -6.92 10.47
N PHE A 26 9.82 -5.98 9.68
CA PHE A 26 8.60 -5.28 10.04
C PHE A 26 7.52 -6.35 9.99
N SER A 27 7.03 -6.80 11.14
CA SER A 27 5.92 -7.74 11.13
C SER A 27 4.74 -7.01 10.49
N SER A 28 4.05 -7.66 9.55
CA SER A 28 2.86 -7.09 8.92
C SER A 28 1.85 -6.62 9.97
N GLU A 29 1.85 -7.23 11.16
CA GLU A 29 1.04 -6.83 12.32
C GLU A 29 1.35 -5.40 12.79
N GLN A 30 2.62 -4.98 12.82
CA GLN A 30 3.02 -3.62 13.20
C GLN A 30 2.63 -2.58 12.13
N VAL A 31 2.63 -2.99 10.86
CA VAL A 31 2.16 -2.15 9.75
C VAL A 31 0.64 -2.04 9.76
N ILE A 32 -0.08 -3.14 10.00
CA ILE A 32 -1.55 -3.16 10.10
C ILE A 32 -2.02 -2.33 11.31
N ALA A 33 -1.33 -2.40 12.44
CA ALA A 33 -1.63 -1.57 13.62
C ALA A 33 -1.37 -0.06 13.36
N ASN A 34 -0.38 0.28 12.51
CA ASN A 34 -0.14 1.67 12.10
C ASN A 34 -1.02 2.12 10.91
N GLN A 35 -1.68 1.20 10.23
CA GLN A 35 -2.60 1.47 9.12
C GLN A 35 -4.05 1.58 9.61
N GLN A 36 -4.28 1.85 10.89
CA GLN A 36 -5.51 2.53 11.30
C GLN A 36 -5.39 3.97 10.81
N PHE A 37 -5.95 4.24 9.62
CA PHE A 37 -6.14 5.59 9.11
C PHE A 37 -6.91 6.40 10.17
N ASN A 38 -6.18 7.14 11.00
CA ASN A 38 -6.74 8.10 11.92
C ASN A 38 -6.88 9.39 11.13
N PHE A 39 -7.91 9.47 10.29
CA PHE A 39 -8.19 10.68 9.53
C PHE A 39 -8.59 11.79 10.50
N ASN A 40 -7.70 12.77 10.67
CA ASN A 40 -8.00 13.99 11.40
C ASN A 40 -8.97 14.85 10.57
N LYS A 41 -9.72 15.72 11.24
CA LYS A 41 -10.69 16.65 10.65
C LYS A 41 -10.09 17.47 9.51
N GLN A 42 -8.86 17.98 9.67
CA GLN A 42 -8.14 18.66 8.58
C GLN A 42 -7.86 17.76 7.37
N GLN A 43 -7.59 16.48 7.60
CA GLN A 43 -7.28 15.54 6.53
C GLN A 43 -8.55 15.15 5.77
N VAL A 44 -9.67 14.93 6.47
CA VAL A 44 -10.99 14.72 5.84
C VAL A 44 -11.41 15.95 5.02
N LEU A 45 -11.18 17.17 5.53
CA LEU A 45 -11.43 18.40 4.78
C LEU A 45 -10.59 18.47 3.50
N SER A 46 -9.31 18.09 3.55
CA SER A 46 -8.46 18.04 2.35
C SER A 46 -8.92 17.00 1.31
N TYR A 47 -9.49 15.88 1.75
CA TYR A 47 -10.07 14.90 0.83
C TYR A 47 -11.32 15.44 0.15
N VAL A 48 -12.20 16.13 0.88
CA VAL A 48 -13.39 16.76 0.30
C VAL A 48 -13.04 17.91 -0.65
N ASP A 49 -11.89 18.56 -0.49
CA ASP A 49 -11.40 19.55 -1.45
C ASP A 49 -10.88 18.94 -2.75
N SER A 50 -10.69 17.62 -2.83
CA SER A 50 -10.26 16.96 -4.07
C SER A 50 -11.34 17.09 -5.16
N THR A 51 -10.95 17.50 -6.37
CA THR A 51 -11.87 17.72 -7.50
C THR A 51 -12.75 16.51 -7.80
N GLU A 52 -12.21 15.30 -7.68
CA GLU A 52 -12.95 14.05 -7.85
C GLU A 52 -14.09 13.90 -6.82
N VAL A 53 -13.81 14.18 -5.55
CA VAL A 53 -14.79 14.11 -4.46
C VAL A 53 -15.83 15.21 -4.62
N GLN A 54 -15.43 16.43 -4.98
CA GLN A 54 -16.38 17.52 -5.25
C GLN A 54 -17.33 17.19 -6.39
N ASN A 55 -16.80 16.66 -7.51
CA ASN A 55 -17.62 16.24 -8.65
C ASN A 55 -18.61 15.14 -8.25
N LYS A 56 -18.16 14.16 -7.45
CA LYS A 56 -19.03 13.08 -6.96
C LYS A 56 -20.09 13.59 -5.99
N LEU A 57 -19.77 14.56 -5.12
CA LEU A 57 -20.75 15.20 -4.24
C LEU A 57 -21.81 15.96 -5.04
N ILE A 58 -21.41 16.69 -6.08
CA ILE A 58 -22.32 17.40 -6.98
C ILE A 58 -23.22 16.42 -7.74
N GLU A 59 -22.67 15.30 -8.23
CA GLU A 59 -23.42 14.22 -8.89
C GLU A 59 -24.49 13.62 -7.95
N LEU A 60 -24.20 13.53 -6.66
CA LEU A 60 -25.13 13.10 -5.61
C LEU A 60 -26.10 14.22 -5.15
N GLY A 61 -26.03 15.42 -5.75
CA GLY A 61 -26.88 16.55 -5.41
C GLY A 61 -26.48 17.33 -4.15
N VAL A 62 -25.25 17.14 -3.65
CA VAL A 62 -24.72 17.78 -2.45
C VAL A 62 -23.74 18.90 -2.81
N SER A 63 -23.96 20.10 -2.28
CA SER A 63 -23.01 21.21 -2.42
C SER A 63 -21.70 20.91 -1.67
N PRO A 64 -20.52 21.07 -2.31
CA PRO A 64 -19.23 20.89 -1.64
C PRO A 64 -19.04 21.81 -0.42
N ALA A 65 -19.65 23.00 -0.44
CA ALA A 65 -19.59 23.93 0.68
C ALA A 65 -20.37 23.41 1.91
N ASP A 66 -21.55 22.82 1.68
CA ASP A 66 -22.38 22.25 2.74
C ASP A 66 -21.75 21.00 3.34
N ALA A 67 -21.13 20.16 2.50
CA ALA A 67 -20.37 19.00 2.94
C ALA A 67 -19.20 19.40 3.86
N LYS A 68 -18.46 20.45 3.49
CA LYS A 68 -17.37 20.99 4.32
C LYS A 68 -17.88 21.55 5.65
N GLN A 69 -19.01 22.26 5.65
CA GLN A 69 -19.59 22.78 6.89
C GLN A 69 -19.99 21.65 7.85
N ARG A 70 -20.59 20.57 7.32
CA ARG A 70 -20.93 19.39 8.14
C ARG A 70 -19.72 18.74 8.76
N ILE A 71 -18.67 18.50 7.97
CA ILE A 71 -17.41 17.93 8.46
C ILE A 71 -16.76 18.85 9.48
N ALA A 72 -16.79 20.17 9.24
CA ALA A 72 -16.30 21.17 10.18
C ALA A 72 -17.08 21.21 11.50
N SER A 73 -18.37 20.84 11.50
CA SER A 73 -19.17 20.74 12.72
C SER A 73 -19.06 19.39 13.46
N MET A 74 -18.48 18.35 12.84
CA MET A 74 -18.42 17.01 13.47
C MET A 74 -17.60 17.00 14.77
N THR A 75 -18.08 16.30 15.79
CA THR A 75 -17.31 16.08 17.03
C THR A 75 -16.23 15.02 16.83
N ALA A 76 -15.33 14.87 17.82
CA ALA A 76 -14.30 13.83 17.78
C ALA A 76 -14.91 12.41 17.76
N GLU A 77 -16.05 12.20 18.43
CA GLU A 77 -16.73 10.90 18.42
C GLU A 77 -17.34 10.59 17.04
N GLU A 78 -17.97 11.58 16.41
CA GLU A 78 -18.54 11.42 15.05
C GLU A 78 -17.45 11.19 14.00
N LEU A 79 -16.31 11.86 14.13
CA LEU A 79 -15.16 11.64 13.28
C LEU A 79 -14.60 10.21 13.46
N SER A 80 -14.56 9.69 14.69
CA SER A 80 -14.15 8.31 14.94
C SER A 80 -15.11 7.30 14.32
N ALA A 81 -16.43 7.53 14.40
CA ALA A 81 -17.42 6.68 13.77
C ALA A 81 -17.29 6.68 12.23
N LEU A 82 -17.04 7.85 11.63
CA LEU A 82 -16.76 7.98 10.21
C LEU A 82 -15.49 7.23 9.81
N ASN A 83 -14.42 7.34 10.59
CA ASN A 83 -13.17 6.62 10.35
C ASN A 83 -13.39 5.09 10.34
N THR A 84 -14.16 4.56 11.29
CA THR A 84 -14.50 3.13 11.32
C THR A 84 -15.23 2.72 10.05
N GLN A 85 -16.25 3.49 9.64
CA GLN A 85 -17.02 3.19 8.43
C GLN A 85 -16.16 3.31 7.15
N MET A 86 -15.23 4.26 7.11
CA MET A 86 -14.27 4.40 6.02
C MET A 86 -13.25 3.26 5.95
N ASN A 87 -12.89 2.67 7.10
CA ASN A 87 -12.00 1.53 7.18
C ASN A 87 -12.70 0.22 6.77
N GLU A 88 -14.00 0.10 7.05
CA GLU A 88 -14.84 -1.03 6.63
C GLU A 88 -15.18 -1.01 5.14
N MET A 89 -15.16 0.18 4.49
CA MET A 89 -15.23 0.24 3.05
C MET A 89 -14.01 -0.47 2.45
N PRO A 90 -14.18 -1.30 1.40
CA PRO A 90 -13.04 -1.93 0.75
C PRO A 90 -12.07 -0.84 0.33
N ALA A 91 -10.90 -0.75 0.97
CA ALA A 91 -9.82 0.19 0.63
C ALA A 91 -9.18 -0.13 -0.75
N GLY A 92 -9.88 -0.93 -1.56
CA GLY A 92 -9.47 -1.41 -2.86
C GLY A 92 -9.66 -0.36 -3.93
N GLY A 93 -8.78 0.64 -3.94
CA GLY A 93 -8.41 1.31 -5.18
C GLY A 93 -7.72 0.34 -6.15
N ILE A 94 -6.92 0.85 -7.08
CA ILE A 94 -6.19 0.03 -8.06
C ILE A 94 -5.41 -1.12 -7.38
N VAL A 95 -4.85 -0.88 -6.20
CA VAL A 95 -4.14 -1.90 -5.42
C VAL A 95 -5.04 -3.08 -5.04
N GLY A 96 -6.27 -2.82 -4.56
CA GLY A 96 -7.20 -3.90 -4.22
C GLY A 96 -7.62 -4.69 -5.45
N VAL A 97 -7.89 -4.01 -6.56
CA VAL A 97 -8.23 -4.67 -7.84
C VAL A 97 -7.07 -5.55 -8.32
N VAL A 98 -5.83 -5.04 -8.29
CA VAL A 98 -4.64 -5.81 -8.69
C VAL A 98 -4.47 -7.04 -7.80
N VAL A 99 -4.61 -6.90 -6.48
CA VAL A 99 -4.51 -8.03 -5.55
C VAL A 99 -5.63 -9.05 -5.79
N THR A 100 -6.87 -8.60 -5.97
CA THR A 100 -8.00 -9.50 -6.29
C THR A 100 -7.76 -10.26 -7.60
N VAL A 101 -7.30 -9.58 -8.65
CA VAL A 101 -6.98 -10.22 -9.93
C VAL A 101 -5.86 -11.24 -9.74
N LEU A 102 -4.79 -10.93 -9.00
CA LEU A 102 -3.74 -11.90 -8.70
C LEU A 102 -4.29 -13.15 -8.00
N VAL A 103 -5.16 -12.99 -7.00
CA VAL A 103 -5.77 -14.14 -6.29
C VAL A 103 -6.62 -14.99 -7.23
N VAL A 104 -7.44 -14.37 -8.08
CA VAL A 104 -8.28 -15.09 -9.06
C VAL A 104 -7.41 -15.86 -10.04
N VAL A 105 -6.35 -15.25 -10.57
CA VAL A 105 -5.43 -15.91 -11.51
C VAL A 105 -4.73 -17.09 -10.83
N VAL A 106 -4.26 -16.95 -9.58
CA VAL A 106 -3.65 -18.06 -8.83
C VAL A 106 -4.61 -19.25 -8.68
N VAL A 107 -5.88 -19.01 -8.33
CA VAL A 107 -6.88 -20.09 -8.21
C VAL A 107 -7.13 -20.76 -9.56
N THR A 108 -7.21 -19.97 -10.62
CA THR A 108 -7.44 -20.45 -11.99
C THR A 108 -6.26 -21.29 -12.51
N ASP A 109 -5.04 -20.93 -12.11
CA ASP A 109 -3.79 -21.66 -12.38
C ASP A 109 -3.77 -23.03 -11.70
N LEU A 110 -4.15 -23.08 -10.41
CA LEU A 110 -4.24 -24.34 -9.65
C LEU A 110 -5.26 -25.31 -10.25
N MET A 111 -6.36 -24.79 -10.80
CA MET A 111 -7.36 -25.59 -11.50
C MET A 111 -6.92 -26.05 -12.91
N GLY A 112 -5.76 -25.59 -13.40
CA GLY A 112 -5.26 -25.88 -14.75
C GLY A 112 -6.04 -25.16 -15.86
N LEU A 113 -6.81 -24.13 -15.52
CA LEU A 113 -7.57 -23.32 -16.48
C LEU A 113 -6.69 -22.22 -17.10
N THR A 114 -5.63 -21.81 -16.42
CA THR A 114 -4.59 -20.89 -16.91
C THR A 114 -3.19 -21.46 -16.61
N ASP A 115 -2.17 -20.93 -17.29
CA ASP A 115 -0.74 -21.15 -17.00
C ASP A 115 -0.02 -19.79 -16.99
N VAL A 116 -0.27 -19.03 -15.92
CA VAL A 116 0.32 -17.68 -15.72
C VAL A 116 1.49 -17.75 -14.74
N TYR A 117 1.50 -18.69 -13.78
CA TYR A 117 2.59 -18.85 -12.83
C TYR A 117 3.36 -20.16 -13.06
N PRO A 118 4.59 -20.10 -13.61
CA PRO A 118 5.36 -21.30 -13.98
C PRO A 118 5.84 -22.14 -12.79
N PHE A 119 5.59 -21.69 -11.57
CA PHE A 119 5.90 -22.38 -10.32
C PHE A 119 4.67 -23.05 -9.68
N ILE A 120 3.47 -22.83 -10.23
CA ILE A 120 2.25 -23.51 -9.81
C ILE A 120 2.08 -24.72 -10.71
N ASN A 121 1.99 -25.91 -10.10
CA ASN A 121 1.60 -27.12 -10.81
C ASN A 121 0.11 -27.33 -10.58
N PRO A 122 -0.71 -27.51 -11.64
CA PRO A 122 -2.12 -27.79 -11.48
C PRO A 122 -2.33 -29.10 -10.70
N ILE A 123 -3.37 -29.13 -9.86
CA ILE A 123 -3.76 -30.30 -9.06
C ILE A 123 -4.49 -31.37 -9.87
#